data_AF-A0A0Q8PLP3-F1
#
_entry.id   AF-A0A0Q8PLP3-F1
#
_cell.length_a   1.000
_cell.length_b   1.000
_cell.length_c   1.000
_cell.angle_alpha   90.00
_cell.angle_beta   90.00
_cell.angle_gamma   90.00
#
_symmetry.space_group_name_H-M   'P 1'
#
loop_
_entity.id
_entity.type
_entity.pdbx_description
1 polymer ?
#
loop_
_entity_poly.entity_id
_entity_poly.type
_entity_poly.pdbx_seq_one_letter_code
_entity_poly.pdbx_strand_id
1 'polypeptide(L)'
;MTTIRLRRGTTAQWQAANPVLLQGEPGVDTTTGALRIGNGTSRWLNLPQYLDAETVLALGSTTEIVRVEDVTSPTFTLTPATATYFSLNLTADVSLVADGFVEGQSVTVELVQDAVGGREVVLPTTWVGAAAVVLTTTADTLERLVVWRAAGRMNVQQASGGPFALPAG
;
A
#
# COMPACT_ATOMS: atom_id res chain seq x y z
N MET A 1 8.38 -28.17 -27.48
CA MET A 1 7.72 -27.28 -26.51
C MET A 1 7.38 -25.98 -27.24
N THR A 2 6.12 -25.57 -27.25
CA THR A 2 5.69 -24.36 -27.98
C THR A 2 5.91 -23.13 -27.12
N THR A 3 6.61 -22.12 -27.64
CA THR A 3 6.80 -20.84 -26.94
C THR A 3 5.77 -19.84 -27.46
N ILE A 4 4.91 -19.32 -26.58
CA ILE A 4 4.01 -18.21 -26.91
C ILE A 4 4.78 -16.90 -26.82
N ARG A 5 4.66 -16.06 -27.84
CA ARG A 5 5.26 -14.72 -27.90
C ARG A 5 4.16 -13.71 -28.17
N LEU A 6 4.03 -12.74 -27.27
CA LEU A 6 3.10 -11.63 -27.43
C LEU A 6 3.61 -10.64 -28.49
N ARG A 7 2.70 -9.85 -29.05
CA ARG A 7 3.07 -8.73 -29.92
C ARG A 7 3.87 -7.73 -29.10
N ARG A 8 5.02 -7.28 -29.61
CA ARG A 8 5.95 -6.48 -28.83
C ARG A 8 6.81 -5.57 -29.70
N GLY A 9 7.32 -4.51 -29.09
CA GLY A 9 8.21 -3.53 -29.70
C GLY A 9 8.67 -2.51 -28.67
N THR A 10 9.62 -1.64 -29.04
CA THR A 10 10.06 -0.52 -28.19
C THR A 10 9.00 0.59 -28.16
N THR A 11 9.11 1.50 -27.18
CA THR A 11 8.23 2.68 -27.10
C THR A 11 8.19 3.45 -28.43
N ALA A 12 9.34 3.65 -29.07
CA ALA A 12 9.44 4.34 -30.36
C ALA A 12 8.72 3.58 -31.49
N GLN A 13 8.85 2.26 -31.55
CA GLN A 13 8.17 1.43 -32.55
C GLN A 13 6.65 1.47 -32.38
N TRP A 14 6.18 1.40 -31.13
CA TRP A 14 4.77 1.48 -30.80
C TRP A 14 4.18 2.87 -31.06
N GLN A 15 4.91 3.95 -30.76
CA GLN A 15 4.50 5.31 -31.06
C GLN A 15 4.39 5.55 -32.58
N ALA A 16 5.35 5.06 -33.36
CA ALA A 16 5.36 5.21 -34.81
C ALA A 16 4.24 4.42 -35.49
N ALA A 17 4.02 3.16 -35.09
CA ALA A 17 2.99 2.32 -35.70
C ALA A 17 1.58 2.67 -35.19
N ASN A 18 1.46 2.95 -33.89
CA ASN A 18 0.22 3.20 -33.15
C ASN A 18 -1.01 2.41 -33.68
N PRO A 19 -0.93 1.06 -33.72
CA PRO A 19 -1.96 0.24 -34.34
C PRO A 19 -3.19 0.08 -33.44
N VAL A 20 -4.33 -0.31 -34.02
CA VAL A 20 -5.46 -0.86 -33.26
C VAL A 20 -5.18 -2.34 -33.01
N LEU A 21 -5.16 -2.75 -31.75
CA LEU A 21 -5.05 -4.15 -31.36
C LEU A 21 -6.44 -4.79 -31.34
N LEU A 22 -6.53 -6.05 -31.79
CA LEU A 22 -7.79 -6.80 -31.76
C LEU A 22 -8.30 -6.96 -30.32
N GLN A 23 -9.58 -7.23 -30.16
CA GLN A 23 -10.17 -7.44 -28.84
C GLN A 23 -9.46 -8.60 -28.12
N GLY A 24 -8.91 -8.31 -26.94
CA GLY A 24 -8.14 -9.28 -26.15
C GLY A 24 -6.70 -9.49 -26.59
N GLU A 25 -6.22 -8.85 -27.66
CA GLU A 25 -4.83 -8.99 -28.13
C GLU A 25 -3.86 -8.26 -27.19
N PRO A 26 -2.91 -8.97 -26.54
CA PRO A 26 -1.92 -8.34 -25.70
C PRO A 26 -0.76 -7.76 -26.52
N GLY A 27 -0.37 -6.52 -26.19
CA GLY A 27 0.85 -5.90 -26.68
C GLY A 27 1.77 -5.50 -25.53
N VAL A 28 3.09 -5.63 -25.74
CA VAL A 28 4.11 -5.30 -24.73
C VAL A 28 5.07 -4.26 -25.28
N ASP A 29 5.26 -3.16 -24.54
CA ASP A 29 6.38 -2.24 -24.74
C ASP A 29 7.62 -2.78 -24.05
N THR A 30 8.63 -3.19 -24.82
CA THR A 30 9.86 -3.78 -24.28
C THR A 30 10.83 -2.75 -23.68
N THR A 31 10.58 -1.46 -23.86
CA THR A 31 11.38 -0.39 -23.26
C THR A 31 10.90 -0.07 -21.85
N THR A 32 9.59 -0.03 -21.65
CA THR A 32 8.97 0.37 -20.37
C THR A 32 8.39 -0.81 -19.58
N GLY A 33 8.30 -1.99 -20.18
CA GLY A 33 7.59 -3.14 -19.60
C GLY A 33 6.07 -3.04 -19.66
N ALA A 34 5.53 -1.96 -20.25
CA ALA A 34 4.10 -1.69 -20.28
C ALA A 34 3.31 -2.76 -21.05
N LEU A 35 2.30 -3.33 -20.41
CA LEU A 35 1.31 -4.19 -21.05
C LEU A 35 0.07 -3.37 -21.40
N ARG A 36 -0.47 -3.56 -22.61
CA ARG A 36 -1.81 -3.05 -22.97
C ARG A 36 -2.59 -4.15 -23.69
N ILE A 37 -3.90 -4.21 -23.46
CA ILE A 37 -4.79 -5.19 -24.08
C ILE A 37 -5.71 -4.47 -25.06
N GLY A 38 -5.78 -4.95 -26.30
CA GLY A 38 -6.64 -4.41 -27.33
C GLY A 38 -8.13 -4.55 -26.97
N ASN A 39 -8.89 -3.52 -27.34
CA ASN A 39 -10.37 -3.55 -27.29
C ASN A 39 -10.99 -3.61 -28.70
N GLY A 40 -10.18 -3.83 -29.74
CA GLY A 40 -10.62 -3.92 -31.14
C GLY A 40 -10.91 -2.58 -31.83
N THR A 41 -10.81 -1.45 -31.13
CA THR A 41 -11.20 -0.13 -31.68
C THR A 41 -10.19 0.99 -31.40
N SER A 42 -9.62 1.01 -30.20
CA SER A 42 -8.68 2.05 -29.76
C SER A 42 -7.27 1.75 -30.26
N ARG A 43 -6.54 2.82 -30.64
CA ARG A 43 -5.12 2.72 -31.00
C ARG A 43 -4.27 2.49 -29.75
N TRP A 44 -3.11 1.86 -29.92
CA TRP A 44 -2.17 1.50 -28.85
C TRP A 44 -1.93 2.62 -27.83
N LEU A 45 -1.71 3.85 -28.29
CA LEU A 45 -1.44 5.00 -27.42
C LEU A 45 -2.64 5.42 -26.54
N ASN A 46 -3.85 4.99 -26.91
CA ASN A 46 -5.09 5.31 -26.20
C ASN A 46 -5.60 4.14 -25.34
N LEU A 47 -4.93 2.99 -25.36
CA LEU A 47 -5.30 1.85 -24.53
C LEU A 47 -4.81 2.06 -23.08
N PRO A 48 -5.57 1.59 -22.07
CA PRO A 48 -5.10 1.52 -20.70
C PRO A 48 -3.78 0.74 -20.60
N GLN A 49 -2.90 1.21 -19.72
CA GLN A 49 -1.63 0.58 -19.43
C GLN A 49 -1.72 -0.20 -18.12
N TYR A 50 -1.27 -1.45 -18.16
CA TYR A 50 -1.08 -2.30 -17.00
C TYR A 50 0.40 -2.28 -16.64
N LEU A 51 0.67 -2.00 -15.37
CA LEU A 51 2.00 -1.89 -14.80
C LEU A 51 2.14 -2.91 -13.68
N ASP A 52 3.38 -3.38 -13.47
CA ASP A 52 3.70 -4.07 -12.24
C ASP A 52 3.79 -3.09 -11.06
N ALA A 53 3.72 -3.63 -9.85
CA ALA A 53 3.75 -2.83 -8.63
C ALA A 53 5.04 -2.01 -8.50
N GLU A 54 6.19 -2.58 -8.92
CA GLU A 54 7.49 -1.90 -8.85
C GLU A 54 7.54 -0.65 -9.74
N THR A 55 7.00 -0.73 -10.96
CA THR A 55 6.89 0.39 -11.88
C THR A 55 5.92 1.44 -11.36
N VAL A 56 4.81 1.03 -10.74
CA VAL A 56 3.88 1.98 -10.09
C VAL A 56 4.56 2.74 -8.94
N LEU A 57 5.35 2.05 -8.12
CA LEU A 57 6.14 2.67 -7.06
C LEU A 57 7.23 3.61 -7.62
N ALA A 58 7.89 3.20 -8.71
CA ALA A 58 8.96 3.95 -9.37
C ALA A 58 8.47 5.17 -10.16
N LEU A 59 7.19 5.24 -10.54
CA LEU A 59 6.56 6.43 -11.12
C LEU A 59 6.54 7.62 -10.14
N GLY A 60 7.09 7.47 -8.94
CA GLY A 60 7.32 8.58 -8.03
C GLY A 60 6.00 9.16 -7.59
N SER A 61 5.15 8.32 -7.02
CA SER A 61 4.00 8.79 -6.26
C SER A 61 4.50 9.75 -5.19
N THR A 62 4.48 11.05 -5.49
CA THR A 62 4.45 12.13 -4.50
C THR A 62 3.17 12.08 -3.66
N THR A 63 2.27 11.15 -4.00
CA THR A 63 1.05 10.77 -3.29
C THR A 63 1.37 9.75 -2.20
N GLU A 64 0.87 10.02 -1.01
CA GLU A 64 0.73 9.09 0.09
C GLU A 64 0.17 7.75 -0.41
N ILE A 65 0.95 6.67 -0.25
CA ILE A 65 0.45 5.33 -0.55
C ILE A 65 -0.33 4.89 0.69
N VAL A 66 -1.66 4.80 0.53
CA VAL A 66 -2.60 4.34 1.57
C VAL A 66 -2.87 2.85 1.35
N ARG A 67 -2.58 2.04 2.36
CA ARG A 67 -2.94 0.62 2.39
C ARG A 67 -4.04 0.40 3.42
N VAL A 68 -5.22 -0.01 2.95
CA VAL A 68 -6.36 -0.39 3.81
C VAL A 68 -6.40 -1.91 3.93
N GLU A 69 -6.48 -2.44 5.15
CA GLU A 69 -6.50 -3.89 5.41
C GLU A 69 -7.42 -4.27 6.56
N ASP A 70 -8.17 -5.35 6.39
CA ASP A 70 -8.82 -6.04 7.50
C ASP A 70 -7.81 -6.96 8.18
N VAL A 71 -7.42 -6.63 9.41
CA VAL A 71 -6.43 -7.40 10.14
C VAL A 71 -7.08 -8.64 10.73
N THR A 72 -6.83 -9.77 10.05
CA THR A 72 -7.28 -11.11 10.45
C THR A 72 -6.16 -12.00 10.99
N SER A 73 -4.91 -11.53 10.89
CA SER A 73 -3.70 -12.22 11.35
C SER A 73 -3.18 -11.62 12.66
N PRO A 74 -2.53 -12.42 13.53
CA PRO A 74 -2.05 -11.97 14.83
C PRO A 74 -0.87 -10.98 14.75
N THR A 75 -0.27 -10.83 13.56
CA THR A 75 0.88 -9.94 13.33
C THR A 75 0.65 -9.15 12.04
N PHE A 76 0.94 -7.85 12.09
CA PHE A 76 0.95 -6.98 10.91
C PHE A 76 2.31 -6.29 10.77
N THR A 77 2.93 -6.42 9.59
CA THR A 77 4.24 -5.82 9.29
C THR A 77 4.07 -4.48 8.59
N LEU A 78 4.55 -3.43 9.25
CA LEU A 78 4.72 -2.10 8.67
C LEU A 78 5.98 -2.09 7.80
N THR A 79 5.81 -1.82 6.51
CA THR A 79 6.91 -1.76 5.54
C THR A 79 6.82 -0.48 4.70
N PRO A 80 7.75 0.49 4.87
CA PRO A 80 7.69 1.76 4.14
C PRO A 80 7.80 1.64 2.62
N ALA A 81 8.38 0.55 2.12
CA ALA A 81 8.41 0.25 0.69
C ALA A 81 7.03 -0.12 0.11
N THR A 82 6.09 -0.54 0.97
CA THR A 82 4.73 -0.92 0.58
C THR A 82 3.76 0.24 0.68
N ALA A 83 3.83 1.02 1.76
CA ALA A 83 2.95 2.16 2.01
C ALA A 83 3.55 3.15 3.01
N THR A 84 3.16 4.42 2.90
CA THR A 84 3.49 5.47 3.89
C THR A 84 2.36 5.71 4.87
N TYR A 85 1.15 5.25 4.54
CA TYR A 85 -0.03 5.28 5.39
C TYR A 85 -0.70 3.91 5.41
N PHE A 86 -0.98 3.40 6.60
CA PHE A 86 -1.68 2.14 6.82
C PHE A 86 -2.99 2.42 7.54
N SER A 87 -4.12 2.00 6.98
CA SER A 87 -5.43 1.99 7.65
C SER A 87 -5.80 0.55 7.98
N LEU A 88 -5.79 0.20 9.26
CA LEU A 88 -6.00 -1.16 9.73
C LEU A 88 -7.36 -1.27 10.39
N ASN A 89 -8.27 -2.01 9.77
CA ASN A 89 -9.55 -2.39 10.38
C ASN A 89 -9.29 -3.60 11.27
N LEU A 90 -9.44 -3.41 12.57
CA LEU A 90 -9.15 -4.42 13.57
C LEU A 90 -10.36 -5.36 13.70
N THR A 91 -10.23 -6.55 13.12
CA THR A 91 -11.20 -7.65 13.29
C THR A 91 -10.70 -8.73 14.26
N ALA A 92 -9.44 -8.60 14.70
CA ALA A 92 -8.76 -9.45 15.66
C ALA A 92 -7.66 -8.65 16.38
N ASP A 93 -7.15 -9.18 17.49
CA ASP A 93 -5.97 -8.63 18.16
C ASP A 93 -4.74 -8.74 17.25
N VAL A 94 -3.85 -7.74 17.31
CA VAL A 94 -2.71 -7.65 16.42
C VAL A 94 -1.45 -7.18 17.13
N SER A 95 -0.33 -7.82 16.81
CA SER A 95 1.01 -7.31 17.12
C SER A 95 1.59 -6.58 15.91
N LEU A 96 1.95 -5.31 16.07
CA LEU A 96 2.63 -4.57 15.02
C LEU A 96 4.12 -4.93 15.00
N VAL A 97 4.69 -5.07 13.81
CA VAL A 97 6.14 -5.19 13.62
C VAL A 97 6.58 -4.24 12.51
N ALA A 98 7.86 -3.87 12.50
CA ALA A 98 8.42 -2.95 11.51
C ALA A 98 9.53 -3.65 10.75
N ASP A 99 9.50 -3.54 9.43
CA ASP A 99 10.51 -4.09 8.55
C ASP A 99 10.88 -3.09 7.44
N GLY A 100 12.14 -3.11 7.01
CA GLY A 100 12.61 -2.28 5.90
C GLY A 100 12.67 -0.76 6.12
N PHE A 101 12.47 -0.26 7.35
CA PHE A 101 12.65 1.17 7.64
C PHE A 101 14.13 1.58 7.57
N VAL A 102 14.41 2.66 6.84
CA VAL A 102 15.71 3.37 6.89
C VAL A 102 15.63 4.63 7.75
N GLU A 103 16.77 5.12 8.23
CA GLU A 103 16.84 6.32 9.09
C GLU A 103 16.16 7.54 8.46
N GLY A 104 15.37 8.24 9.26
CA GLY A 104 14.58 9.40 8.84
C GLY A 104 13.25 9.07 8.19
N GLN A 105 12.94 7.79 7.93
CA GLN A 105 11.63 7.40 7.42
C GLN A 105 10.59 7.29 8.53
N SER A 106 9.35 7.64 8.17
CA SER A 106 8.16 7.50 8.98
C SER A 106 7.01 6.91 8.17
N VAL A 107 6.12 6.22 8.87
CA VAL A 107 4.79 5.86 8.37
C VAL A 107 3.73 6.32 9.37
N THR A 108 2.54 6.57 8.86
CA THR A 108 1.35 6.80 9.67
C THR A 108 0.54 5.51 9.72
N VAL A 109 0.03 5.15 10.89
CA VAL A 109 -0.83 3.99 11.08
C VAL A 109 -2.13 4.48 11.71
N GLU A 110 -3.22 4.26 11.02
CA GLU A 110 -4.57 4.41 11.52
C GLU A 110 -5.11 3.05 11.93
N LEU A 111 -5.63 2.98 13.15
CA LEU A 111 -6.19 1.80 13.78
C LEU A 111 -7.68 2.05 13.95
N VAL A 112 -8.50 1.18 13.38
CA VAL A 112 -9.96 1.30 13.40
C VAL A 112 -10.54 0.10 14.12
N GLN A 113 -11.19 0.30 15.25
CA GLN A 113 -11.93 -0.75 15.96
C GLN A 113 -13.19 -1.10 15.15
N ASP A 114 -13.50 -2.38 15.05
CA ASP A 114 -14.77 -2.83 14.48
C ASP A 114 -15.97 -2.44 15.37
N ALA A 115 -17.18 -2.75 14.92
CA ALA A 115 -18.42 -2.48 15.66
C ALA A 115 -18.54 -3.27 16.98
N VAL A 116 -17.65 -4.25 17.22
CA VAL A 116 -17.59 -5.00 18.48
C VAL A 116 -16.63 -4.31 19.45
N GLY A 117 -15.54 -3.76 18.94
CA GLY A 117 -14.41 -3.29 19.73
C GLY A 117 -13.66 -4.43 20.40
N GLY A 118 -12.91 -4.08 21.45
CA GLY A 118 -12.15 -5.00 22.28
C GLY A 118 -10.83 -5.46 21.67
N ARG A 119 -10.45 -4.99 20.47
CA ARG A 119 -9.25 -5.47 19.79
C ARG A 119 -8.00 -4.86 20.39
N GLU A 120 -7.11 -5.69 20.88
CA GLU A 120 -5.83 -5.25 21.41
C GLU A 120 -4.80 -5.06 20.30
N VAL A 121 -4.03 -3.98 20.40
CA VAL A 121 -2.90 -3.72 19.51
C VAL A 121 -1.63 -3.72 20.34
N VAL A 122 -0.79 -4.71 20.12
CA VAL A 122 0.48 -4.90 20.83
C VAL A 122 1.60 -4.22 20.04
N LEU A 123 2.27 -3.27 20.69
CA LEU A 123 3.47 -2.64 20.16
C LEU A 123 4.73 -3.36 20.66
N PRO A 124 5.79 -3.50 19.83
CA PRO A 124 7.04 -4.09 20.30
C PRO A 124 7.65 -3.25 21.43
N THR A 125 8.00 -3.89 22.54
CA THR A 125 8.62 -3.21 23.70
C THR A 125 10.00 -2.66 23.40
N THR A 126 10.62 -3.10 22.29
CA THR A 126 11.88 -2.59 21.77
C THR A 126 11.73 -1.22 21.11
N TRP A 127 10.51 -0.78 20.80
CA TRP A 127 10.26 0.53 20.21
C TRP A 127 10.23 1.60 21.29
N VAL A 128 10.95 2.69 21.02
CA VAL A 128 10.96 3.86 21.90
C VAL A 128 9.59 4.52 21.87
N GLY A 129 9.02 4.81 23.04
CA GLY A 129 7.69 5.43 23.18
C GLY A 129 6.52 4.45 23.24
N ALA A 130 6.73 3.16 22.95
CA ALA A 130 5.65 2.15 22.96
C ALA A 130 4.88 2.09 24.29
N ALA A 131 5.60 2.14 25.42
CA ALA A 131 4.98 2.12 26.75
C ALA A 131 4.16 3.38 27.10
N ALA A 132 4.33 4.47 26.35
CA ALA A 132 3.60 5.72 26.54
C ALA A 132 2.35 5.81 25.62
N VAL A 133 2.21 4.90 24.66
CA VAL A 133 1.03 4.83 23.80
C VAL A 133 -0.12 4.20 24.57
N VAL A 134 -1.27 4.85 24.60
CA VAL A 134 -2.51 4.34 25.21
C VAL A 134 -3.57 4.22 24.14
N LEU A 135 -3.88 2.99 23.74
CA LEU A 135 -4.84 2.70 22.67
C LEU A 135 -6.22 2.39 23.25
N THR A 136 -7.25 2.92 22.61
CA THR A 136 -8.63 2.59 22.88
C THR A 136 -8.99 1.24 22.25
N THR A 137 -9.81 0.48 22.96
CA THR A 137 -10.45 -0.73 22.44
C THR A 137 -11.95 -0.52 22.25
N THR A 138 -12.42 0.72 22.29
CA THR A 138 -13.86 1.01 22.16
C THR A 138 -14.33 0.71 20.74
N ALA A 139 -15.51 0.09 20.59
CA ALA A 139 -16.11 -0.12 19.28
C ALA A 139 -16.23 1.17 18.46
N ASP A 140 -16.13 1.07 17.14
CA ASP A 140 -16.31 2.18 16.20
C ASP A 140 -15.46 3.41 16.54
N THR A 141 -14.24 3.19 17.03
CA THR A 141 -13.28 4.27 17.28
C THR A 141 -12.06 4.15 16.41
N LEU A 142 -11.47 5.29 16.13
CA LEU A 142 -10.26 5.41 15.32
C LEU A 142 -9.16 6.11 16.12
N GLU A 143 -7.96 5.56 16.00
CA GLU A 143 -6.74 6.11 16.57
C GLU A 143 -5.60 6.15 15.55
N ARG A 144 -4.66 7.07 15.76
CA ARG A 144 -3.54 7.25 14.84
C ARG A 144 -2.22 7.22 15.58
N LEU A 145 -1.27 6.47 15.02
CA LEU A 145 0.11 6.37 15.43
C LEU A 145 1.02 6.90 14.33
N VAL A 146 2.16 7.45 14.74
CA VAL A 146 3.29 7.69 13.85
C VAL A 146 4.41 6.76 14.29
N VAL A 147 4.94 5.97 13.36
CA VAL A 147 6.05 5.04 13.58
C VAL A 147 7.20 5.46 12.70
N TRP A 148 8.40 5.59 13.25
CA TRP A 148 9.56 6.07 12.50
C TRP A 148 10.88 5.47 12.95
N ARG A 149 11.87 5.55 12.07
CA ARG A 149 13.24 5.14 12.35
C ARG A 149 14.10 6.37 12.61
N ALA A 150 14.68 6.45 13.80
CA ALA A 150 15.62 7.49 14.18
C ALA A 150 16.65 6.96 15.17
N ALA A 151 17.90 7.39 15.00
CA ALA A 151 19.02 7.07 15.89
C ALA A 151 19.23 5.55 16.08
N GLY A 152 19.07 4.77 15.01
CA GLY A 152 19.27 3.33 15.01
C GLY A 152 18.10 2.54 15.59
N ARG A 153 17.02 3.18 16.03
CA ARG A 153 15.89 2.54 16.72
C ARG A 153 14.55 2.87 16.06
N MET A 154 13.60 1.97 16.26
CA MET A 154 12.20 2.26 15.98
C MET A 154 11.62 3.08 17.11
N ASN A 155 10.81 4.07 16.75
CA ASN A 155 10.10 4.95 17.64
C ASN A 155 8.63 4.96 17.25
N VAL A 156 7.77 5.15 18.24
CA VAL A 156 6.32 5.26 18.03
C VAL A 156 5.76 6.31 18.97
N GLN A 157 4.77 7.03 18.46
CA GLN A 157 4.00 8.00 19.24
C GLN A 157 2.56 8.01 18.75
N GLN A 158 1.63 8.16 19.69
CA GLN A 158 0.24 8.45 19.35
C GLN A 158 0.13 9.88 18.80
N ALA A 159 -0.48 10.02 17.63
CA ALA A 159 -0.73 11.33 17.05
C ALA A 159 -1.74 12.09 17.94
N SER A 160 -1.47 13.37 18.19
CA SER A 160 -2.38 14.23 18.97
C SER A 160 -3.74 14.34 18.28
N GLY A 161 -4.82 14.11 19.03
CA GLY A 161 -6.21 14.28 18.56
C GLY A 161 -7.15 13.10 18.81
N GLY A 162 -6.66 11.91 19.17
CA GLY A 162 -7.49 10.71 19.39
C GLY A 162 -8.04 10.55 20.82
N PRO A 163 -9.00 9.62 21.03
CA PRO A 163 -9.70 8.81 20.01
C PRO A 163 -10.88 9.56 19.36
N PHE A 164 -11.12 9.30 18.07
CA PHE A 164 -12.27 9.85 17.35
C PHE A 164 -13.38 8.79 17.26
N ALA A 165 -14.59 9.15 17.69
CA ALA A 165 -15.77 8.30 17.48
C ALA A 165 -16.18 8.34 16.00
N LEU A 166 -16.40 7.17 15.41
CA LEU A 166 -16.99 7.06 14.08
C LEU A 166 -18.52 7.21 14.21
N PRO A 167 -19.18 7.99 13.33
CA PRO A 167 -20.63 8.09 13.37
C PRO A 167 -21.25 6.71 13.12
N ALA A 168 -22.16 6.28 14.00
CA ALA A 168 -22.92 5.05 13.81
C ALA A 168 -23.68 5.12 12.47
N GLY A 169 -23.43 4.13 11.60
CA GLY A 169 -24.12 3.96 10.32
C GLY A 169 -25.57 3.54 10.47
#